data_AF-A0A840WHT5-F1
#
_entry.id   AF-A0A840WHT5-F1
#
_cell.length_a   1.000
_cell.length_b   1.000
_cell.length_c   1.000
_cell.angle_alpha   90.00
_cell.angle_beta   90.00
_cell.angle_gamma   90.00
#
_symmetry.space_group_name_H-M   'P 1'
#
loop_
_entity.id
_entity.type
_entity.pdbx_description
1 polymer ?
#
loop_
_entity_poly.entity_id
_entity_poly.type
_entity_poly.pdbx_seq_one_letter_code
_entity_poly.pdbx_strand_id
1 'polypeptide(L)'
;MNGATDAVTLHQLLGRIVYFHALFIEPALRPGAPLDPAPGCCAHSPHPNPCARTVGELLPGSAWQVLWEIATPLAAPSKGCPTSCSSCCATCHVSAAAAVIAASWAQTEYRTYRQREPAGALVDACASAATTRLGRVFALQHSSPCSRVKRTAPQALPPTEELPLTGELLALWADPTTVSRHPVTTWLNHCTSLDDVQSVLASKRTSP
;
A
#
# COMPACT_ATOMS: atom_id res chain seq x y z
N MET A 1 1.99 -7.73 23.82
CA MET A 1 2.46 -7.97 22.44
C MET A 1 3.94 -8.24 22.50
N ASN A 2 4.40 -9.37 21.97
CA ASN A 2 5.82 -9.75 22.00
C ASN A 2 6.56 -9.05 20.85
N GLY A 3 7.11 -7.87 21.13
CA GLY A 3 7.59 -6.93 20.11
C GLY A 3 8.64 -7.44 19.11
N ALA A 4 9.38 -8.51 19.41
CA ALA A 4 10.35 -9.11 18.48
C ALA A 4 9.68 -9.92 17.35
N THR A 5 8.64 -10.70 17.67
CA THR A 5 7.86 -11.47 16.69
C THR A 5 7.05 -10.55 15.78
N ASP A 6 6.59 -9.42 16.32
CA ASP A 6 5.87 -8.39 15.58
C ASP A 6 6.78 -7.70 14.56
N ALA A 7 8.02 -7.37 14.95
CA ALA A 7 8.98 -6.73 14.04
C ALA A 7 9.34 -7.61 12.84
N VAL A 8 9.67 -8.90 13.04
CA VAL A 8 10.03 -9.81 11.93
C VAL A 8 8.88 -9.95 10.93
N THR A 9 7.65 -10.11 11.44
CA THR A 9 6.45 -10.22 10.60
C THR A 9 6.24 -8.96 9.75
N LEU A 10 6.44 -7.78 10.33
CA LEU A 10 6.33 -6.52 9.60
C LEU A 10 7.43 -6.36 8.54
N HIS A 11 8.67 -6.74 8.82
CA HIS A 11 9.74 -6.74 7.81
C HIS A 11 9.44 -7.69 6.66
N GLN A 12 8.91 -8.88 6.93
CA GLN A 12 8.50 -9.82 5.89
C GLN A 12 7.37 -9.25 5.02
N LEU A 13 6.38 -8.60 5.63
CA LEU A 13 5.28 -7.95 4.90
C LEU A 13 5.77 -6.78 4.04
N LEU A 14 6.67 -5.95 4.56
CA LEU A 14 7.33 -4.88 3.79
C LEU A 14 8.14 -5.47 2.63
N GLY A 15 8.88 -6.55 2.87
CA GLY A 15 9.62 -7.26 1.83
C GLY A 15 8.71 -7.78 0.71
N ARG A 16 7.50 -8.26 1.04
CA ARG A 16 6.50 -8.67 0.04
C ARG A 16 6.00 -7.50 -0.80
N ILE A 17 5.86 -6.30 -0.23
CA ILE A 17 5.52 -5.10 -1.01
C ILE A 17 6.61 -4.81 -2.03
N VAL A 18 7.88 -4.80 -1.59
CA VAL A 18 9.03 -4.54 -2.46
C VAL A 18 9.11 -5.58 -3.58
N TYR A 19 9.05 -6.86 -3.21
CA TYR A 19 9.17 -7.96 -4.16
C TYR A 19 8.04 -7.94 -5.19
N PHE A 20 6.79 -7.77 -4.75
CA PHE A 20 5.65 -7.67 -5.66
C PHE A 20 5.79 -6.47 -6.59
N HIS A 21 6.17 -5.31 -6.04
CA HIS A 21 6.34 -4.11 -6.84
C HIS A 21 7.40 -4.30 -7.93
N ALA A 22 8.60 -4.72 -7.55
CA ALA A 22 9.74 -4.83 -8.47
C ALA A 22 9.52 -5.90 -9.56
N LEU A 23 8.92 -7.04 -9.23
CA LEU A 23 8.79 -8.14 -10.19
C LEU A 23 7.55 -8.05 -11.07
N PHE A 24 6.40 -7.60 -10.53
CA PHE A 24 5.13 -7.68 -11.24
C PHE A 24 4.62 -6.32 -11.70
N ILE A 25 4.81 -5.29 -10.88
CA ILE A 25 4.24 -3.97 -11.17
C ILE A 25 5.20 -3.13 -12.01
N GLU A 26 6.44 -2.93 -11.55
CA GLU A 26 7.42 -2.06 -12.19
C GLU A 26 7.61 -2.34 -13.68
N PRO A 27 7.74 -3.60 -14.15
CA PRO A 27 7.89 -3.90 -15.58
C PRO A 27 6.65 -3.58 -16.41
N ALA A 28 5.47 -3.55 -15.79
CA ALA A 28 4.19 -3.28 -16.44
C ALA A 28 3.70 -1.85 -16.21
N LEU A 29 4.46 -1.01 -15.50
CA LEU A 29 4.10 0.39 -15.26
C LEU A 29 4.01 1.13 -16.58
N ARG A 30 2.82 1.66 -16.85
CA ARG A 30 2.61 2.68 -17.86
C ARG A 30 2.56 4.04 -17.18
N PRO A 31 3.01 5.12 -17.84
CA PRO A 31 2.73 6.47 -17.37
C PRO A 31 1.23 6.61 -17.09
N GLY A 32 0.87 6.70 -15.81
CA GLY A 32 -0.52 6.79 -15.37
C GLY A 32 -1.02 8.22 -15.44
N ALA A 33 -2.35 8.38 -15.45
CA ALA A 33 -2.94 9.66 -15.12
C ALA A 33 -2.44 10.09 -13.72
N PRO A 34 -2.13 11.38 -13.50
CA PRO A 34 -1.77 11.88 -12.19
C PRO A 34 -2.83 11.45 -11.18
N LEU A 35 -2.39 10.81 -10.09
CA LEU A 35 -3.28 10.55 -8.96
C LEU A 35 -3.68 11.88 -8.35
N ASP A 36 -4.94 11.97 -7.92
CA ASP A 36 -5.40 13.11 -7.14
C ASP A 36 -4.45 13.34 -5.95
N PRO A 37 -4.16 14.60 -5.62
CA PRO A 37 -3.24 14.92 -4.54
C PRO A 37 -3.68 14.24 -3.26
N ALA A 38 -2.76 13.49 -2.66
CA ALA A 38 -2.99 12.87 -1.37
C ALA A 38 -3.47 13.96 -0.39
N PRO A 39 -4.46 13.70 0.46
CA PRO A 39 -4.97 14.75 1.34
C PRO A 39 -3.85 15.26 2.28
N GLY A 40 -4.00 16.48 2.81
CA GLY A 40 -2.94 17.17 3.55
C GLY A 40 -2.57 16.58 4.92
N CYS A 41 -1.30 16.65 5.29
CA CYS A 41 -0.78 16.11 6.55
C CYS A 41 -1.54 16.63 7.78
N CYS A 42 -1.76 15.79 8.80
CA CYS A 42 -2.44 16.21 10.03
C CYS A 42 -1.67 17.31 10.80
N ALA A 43 -0.36 17.43 10.59
CA ALA A 43 0.47 18.49 11.16
C ALA A 43 0.16 19.88 10.56
N HIS A 44 -0.42 19.92 9.35
CA HIS A 44 -0.81 21.15 8.66
C HIS A 44 -2.33 21.39 8.70
N SER A 45 -3.05 20.62 9.51
CA SER A 45 -4.48 20.84 9.72
C SER A 45 -4.70 22.03 10.68
N PRO A 46 -5.85 22.73 10.60
CA PRO A 46 -6.17 23.87 11.48
C PRO A 46 -6.12 23.52 12.98
N HIS A 47 -6.29 22.24 13.30
CA HIS A 47 -6.11 21.68 14.63
C HIS A 47 -4.99 20.63 14.58
N PRO A 48 -3.72 21.04 14.65
CA PRO A 48 -2.60 20.12 14.61
C PRO A 48 -2.67 19.18 15.82
N ASN A 49 -2.39 17.89 15.58
CA ASN A 49 -2.35 16.91 16.67
C ASN A 49 -0.94 16.92 17.30
N PRO A 50 -0.78 17.32 18.57
CA PRO A 50 0.53 17.41 19.23
C PRO A 50 1.20 16.05 19.50
N CYS A 51 0.53 14.92 19.24
CA CYS A 51 1.06 13.58 19.54
C CYS A 51 1.62 12.81 18.32
N ALA A 52 1.83 13.46 17.17
CA ALA A 52 2.37 12.80 15.98
C ALA A 52 3.90 12.91 15.95
N ARG A 53 4.59 11.78 16.05
CA ARG A 53 6.03 11.69 15.79
C ARG A 53 6.32 12.10 14.34
N THR A 54 7.42 12.81 14.14
CA THR A 54 7.74 13.40 12.84
C THR A 54 8.45 12.42 11.91
N VAL A 55 8.45 12.69 10.60
CA VAL A 55 9.18 11.90 9.61
C VAL A 55 10.67 11.81 9.98
N GLY A 56 11.29 12.92 10.35
CA GLY A 56 12.71 12.97 10.71
C GLY A 56 13.07 12.14 11.95
N GLU A 57 12.11 11.87 12.83
CA GLU A 57 12.31 11.06 14.03
C GLU A 57 12.18 9.55 13.82
N LEU A 58 11.39 9.11 12.84
CA LEU A 58 10.97 7.71 12.75
C LEU A 58 11.35 7.01 11.44
N LEU A 59 11.43 7.73 10.32
CA LEU A 59 11.65 7.10 9.02
C LEU A 59 13.11 6.83 8.66
N PRO A 60 14.08 7.73 8.95
CA PRO A 60 15.48 7.50 8.58
C PRO A 60 15.99 6.16 9.13
N GLY A 61 16.45 5.28 8.22
CA GLY A 61 17.01 3.98 8.59
C GLY A 61 15.99 2.92 9.02
N SER A 62 14.69 3.22 8.94
CA SER A 62 13.62 2.24 9.19
C SER A 62 13.25 1.48 7.91
N ALA A 63 12.75 0.24 8.05
CA ALA A 63 12.24 -0.52 6.92
C ALA A 63 11.03 0.14 6.24
N TRP A 64 10.30 1.03 6.93
CA TRP A 64 9.16 1.77 6.38
C TRP A 64 9.55 2.81 5.33
N GLN A 65 10.82 3.22 5.30
CA GLN A 65 11.34 4.15 4.29
C GLN A 65 11.13 3.62 2.86
N VAL A 66 11.14 2.29 2.69
CA VAL A 66 10.98 1.64 1.38
C VAL A 66 9.66 1.99 0.68
N LEU A 67 8.60 2.28 1.45
CA LEU A 67 7.33 2.71 0.85
C LEU A 67 7.47 4.05 0.14
N TRP A 68 8.33 4.94 0.64
CA TRP A 68 8.57 6.22 -0.01
C TRP A 68 9.42 6.06 -1.27
N GLU A 69 10.42 5.18 -1.22
CA GLU A 69 11.27 4.86 -2.37
C GLU A 69 10.44 4.28 -3.52
N ILE A 70 9.46 3.45 -3.22
CA ILE A 70 8.49 2.93 -4.20
C ILE A 70 7.49 4.01 -4.65
N ALA A 71 6.93 4.79 -3.73
CA ALA A 71 5.86 5.74 -4.05
C ALA A 71 6.35 6.94 -4.88
N THR A 72 7.61 7.36 -4.71
CA THR A 72 8.20 8.52 -5.38
C THR A 72 8.15 8.41 -6.92
N PRO A 73 8.60 7.33 -7.57
CA PRO A 73 8.50 7.19 -9.03
C PRO A 73 7.06 6.99 -9.52
N LEU A 74 6.15 6.51 -8.66
CA LEU A 74 4.76 6.23 -9.00
C LEU A 74 3.86 7.47 -9.06
N ALA A 75 4.24 8.54 -8.36
CA ALA A 75 3.52 9.79 -8.38
C ALA A 75 4.30 10.84 -9.19
N ALA A 76 3.68 11.37 -10.26
CA ALA A 76 3.98 12.74 -10.65
C ALA A 76 3.71 13.63 -9.43
N PRO A 77 4.57 14.61 -9.09
CA PRO A 77 4.63 15.23 -7.76
C PRO A 77 3.30 15.88 -7.36
N SER A 78 2.41 15.11 -6.72
CA SER A 78 1.12 15.58 -6.24
C SER A 78 1.29 16.02 -4.77
N LYS A 79 1.34 17.34 -4.62
CA LYS A 79 1.67 18.09 -3.41
C LYS A 79 0.60 17.95 -2.33
N GLY A 80 0.53 16.79 -1.66
CA GLY A 80 -0.33 16.59 -0.49
C GLY A 80 0.20 17.29 0.77
N CYS A 81 1.50 17.17 1.07
CA CYS A 81 2.21 18.06 2.00
C CYS A 81 2.82 19.18 1.11
N PRO A 82 2.53 20.49 1.33
CA PRO A 82 3.13 21.58 0.54
C PRO A 82 4.67 21.56 0.60
N THR A 83 5.21 20.95 1.65
CA THR A 83 6.61 20.67 1.91
C THR A 83 6.66 19.34 2.61
N SER A 84 6.87 18.21 1.93
CA SER A 84 7.20 16.94 2.57
C SER A 84 8.54 17.10 3.33
N CYS A 85 8.48 17.73 4.50
CA CYS A 85 9.62 18.06 5.32
C CYS A 85 9.69 17.11 6.50
N SER A 86 10.84 17.11 7.17
CA SER A 86 11.09 16.27 8.34
C SER A 86 10.07 16.44 9.46
N SER A 87 9.33 17.56 9.51
CA SER A 87 8.27 17.82 10.49
C SER A 87 6.87 17.34 10.10
N CYS A 88 6.63 16.84 8.86
CA CYS A 88 5.35 16.18 8.54
C CYS A 88 5.20 14.92 9.45
N CYS A 89 3.97 14.58 9.84
CA CYS A 89 3.66 13.38 10.63
C CYS A 89 4.09 12.09 9.89
N ALA A 90 4.89 11.25 10.54
CA ALA A 90 5.40 10.01 9.94
C ALA A 90 4.28 9.04 9.55
N THR A 91 3.22 8.94 10.36
CA THR A 91 2.07 8.09 10.06
C THR A 91 1.31 8.58 8.82
N CYS A 92 1.11 9.90 8.67
CA CYS A 92 0.51 10.45 7.45
C CYS A 92 1.39 10.18 6.22
N HIS A 93 2.71 10.25 6.38
CA HIS A 93 3.68 9.99 5.31
C HIS A 93 3.60 8.54 4.83
N VAL A 94 3.63 7.57 5.75
CA VAL A 94 3.47 6.14 5.44
C VAL A 94 2.11 5.86 4.81
N SER A 95 1.03 6.41 5.36
CA SER A 95 -0.31 6.27 4.79
C SER A 95 -0.43 6.83 3.38
N ALA A 96 0.18 7.99 3.09
CA ALA A 96 0.15 8.59 1.77
C ALA A 96 0.93 7.76 0.75
N ALA A 97 2.13 7.29 1.12
CA ALA A 97 2.92 6.38 0.28
C ALA A 97 2.15 5.10 -0.02
N ALA A 98 1.54 4.48 0.99
CA ALA A 98 0.71 3.29 0.85
C ALA A 98 -0.47 3.50 -0.12
N ALA A 99 -1.11 4.68 -0.08
CA ALA A 99 -2.22 5.01 -0.97
C ALA A 99 -1.77 5.04 -2.43
N VAL A 100 -0.67 5.73 -2.72
CA VAL A 100 -0.09 5.85 -4.07
C VAL A 100 0.30 4.49 -4.62
N ILE A 101 0.99 3.68 -3.80
CA ILE A 101 1.39 2.32 -4.15
C ILE A 101 0.17 1.49 -4.55
N ALA A 102 -0.84 1.41 -3.67
CA ALA A 102 -2.02 0.58 -3.93
C ALA A 102 -2.86 1.07 -5.11
N ALA A 103 -2.97 2.39 -5.30
CA ALA A 103 -3.65 2.97 -6.45
C ALA A 103 -2.94 2.63 -7.77
N SER A 104 -1.61 2.70 -7.78
CA SER A 104 -0.79 2.33 -8.94
C SER A 104 -0.90 0.84 -9.23
N TRP A 105 -0.81 -0.01 -8.21
CA TRP A 105 -0.95 -1.46 -8.37
C TRP A 105 -2.31 -1.85 -8.94
N ALA A 106 -3.39 -1.28 -8.38
CA ALA A 106 -4.74 -1.52 -8.87
C ALA A 106 -4.90 -1.12 -10.35
N GLN A 107 -4.34 0.02 -10.76
CA GLN A 107 -4.35 0.43 -12.17
C GLN A 107 -3.56 -0.52 -13.06
N THR A 108 -2.33 -0.85 -12.67
CA THR A 108 -1.45 -1.69 -13.47
C THR A 108 -2.02 -3.11 -13.61
N GLU A 109 -2.39 -3.75 -12.50
CA GLU A 109 -2.96 -5.09 -12.50
C GLU A 109 -4.27 -5.15 -13.30
N TYR A 110 -5.18 -4.18 -13.10
CA TYR A 110 -6.44 -4.15 -13.81
C TYR A 110 -6.24 -3.99 -15.33
N ARG A 111 -5.38 -3.06 -15.75
CA ARG A 111 -5.07 -2.83 -17.17
C ARG A 111 -4.48 -4.09 -17.79
N THR A 112 -3.57 -4.78 -17.11
CA THR A 112 -2.98 -6.02 -17.63
C THR A 112 -4.06 -7.10 -17.84
N TYR A 113 -4.93 -7.32 -16.84
CA TYR A 113 -5.93 -8.39 -16.93
C TYR A 113 -7.14 -8.07 -17.81
N ARG A 114 -7.54 -6.80 -17.89
CA ARG A 114 -8.78 -6.37 -18.55
C ARG A 114 -8.56 -5.55 -19.81
N GLN A 115 -7.32 -5.16 -20.11
CA GLN A 115 -6.95 -4.35 -21.27
C GLN A 115 -7.77 -3.05 -21.40
N ARG A 116 -8.15 -2.46 -20.26
CA ARG A 116 -8.94 -1.23 -20.16
C ARG A 116 -8.63 -0.48 -18.87
N GLU A 117 -9.03 0.78 -18.78
CA GLU A 117 -8.92 1.57 -17.56
C GLU A 117 -9.87 1.08 -16.45
N PRO A 118 -9.42 1.02 -15.18
CA PRO A 118 -10.30 0.74 -14.05
C PRO A 118 -11.23 1.91 -13.78
N ALA A 119 -12.37 1.64 -13.13
CA ALA A 119 -13.19 2.70 -12.55
C ALA A 119 -12.43 3.40 -11.41
N GLY A 120 -12.56 4.73 -11.31
CA GLY A 120 -11.91 5.52 -10.25
C GLY A 120 -12.22 5.01 -8.84
N ALA A 121 -13.48 4.62 -8.60
CA ALA A 121 -13.92 4.06 -7.32
C ALA A 121 -13.15 2.80 -6.88
N LEU A 122 -12.70 1.96 -7.82
CA LEU A 122 -11.89 0.77 -7.51
C LEU A 122 -10.49 1.17 -7.08
N VAL A 123 -9.89 2.13 -7.77
CA VAL A 123 -8.56 2.69 -7.43
C VAL A 123 -8.61 3.36 -6.05
N ASP A 124 -9.66 4.15 -5.79
CA ASP A 124 -9.89 4.85 -4.53
C ASP A 124 -10.11 3.88 -3.36
N ALA A 125 -10.83 2.78 -3.59
CA ALA A 125 -11.04 1.73 -2.60
C ALA A 125 -9.70 1.08 -2.18
N CYS A 126 -8.85 0.73 -3.15
CA CYS A 126 -7.51 0.20 -2.89
C CYS A 126 -6.62 1.21 -2.15
N ALA A 127 -6.58 2.47 -2.61
CA ALA A 127 -5.81 3.54 -1.99
C ALA A 127 -6.23 3.79 -0.53
N SER A 128 -7.55 3.84 -0.29
CA SER A 128 -8.13 4.05 1.04
C SER A 128 -7.89 2.88 1.99
N ALA A 129 -8.01 1.64 1.48
CA ALA A 129 -7.70 0.44 2.25
C ALA A 129 -6.23 0.42 2.68
N ALA A 130 -5.30 0.73 1.76
CA ALA A 130 -3.87 0.79 2.04
C ALA A 130 -3.52 1.88 3.06
N THR A 131 -4.06 3.10 2.85
CA THR A 131 -3.93 4.24 3.76
C THR A 131 -4.28 3.84 5.20
N THR A 132 -5.43 3.16 5.36
CA THR A 132 -5.97 2.76 6.65
C THR A 132 -5.14 1.66 7.29
N ARG A 133 -4.86 0.59 6.54
CA ARG A 133 -4.22 -0.63 7.05
C ARG A 133 -2.77 -0.36 7.44
N LEU A 134 -1.96 0.13 6.51
CA LEU A 134 -0.53 0.40 6.77
C LEU A 134 -0.35 1.55 7.77
N GLY A 135 -1.20 2.58 7.67
CA GLY A 135 -1.20 3.68 8.63
C GLY A 135 -1.46 3.24 10.07
N ARG A 136 -2.45 2.35 10.28
CA ARG A 136 -2.77 1.82 11.62
C ARG A 136 -1.62 0.97 12.16
N VAL A 137 -1.08 0.09 11.33
CA VAL A 137 0.05 -0.78 11.70
C VAL A 137 1.27 0.05 12.10
N PHE A 138 1.64 1.04 11.29
CA PHE A 138 2.74 1.96 11.60
C PHE A 138 2.49 2.74 12.90
N ALA A 139 1.29 3.31 13.05
CA ALA A 139 0.91 4.09 14.22
C ALA A 139 0.99 3.26 15.52
N LEU A 140 0.57 1.98 15.45
CA LEU A 140 0.65 1.05 16.57
C LEU A 140 2.10 0.69 16.89
N GLN A 141 2.89 0.30 15.89
CA GLN A 141 4.29 -0.10 16.08
C GLN A 141 5.13 1.01 16.73
N HIS A 142 4.95 2.24 16.26
CA HIS A 142 5.77 3.38 16.70
C HIS A 142 5.10 4.26 17.76
N SER A 143 3.96 3.82 18.32
CA SER A 143 3.16 4.62 19.27
C SER A 143 2.93 6.07 18.77
N SER A 144 2.64 6.22 17.48
CA SER A 144 2.49 7.50 16.78
C SER A 144 1.02 7.71 16.32
N PRO A 145 0.11 8.06 17.25
CA PRO A 145 -1.31 8.18 16.94
C PRO A 145 -1.59 9.32 15.96
N CYS A 146 -2.23 9.00 14.83
CA CYS A 146 -2.66 9.98 13.84
C CYS A 146 -4.19 10.09 13.79
N SER A 147 -4.73 11.28 14.05
CA SER A 147 -6.17 11.55 14.00
C SER A 147 -6.77 11.29 12.63
N ARG A 148 -6.01 11.51 11.56
CA ARG A 148 -6.47 11.29 10.18
C ARG A 148 -6.67 9.81 9.86
N VAL A 149 -5.70 8.97 10.24
CA VAL A 149 -5.83 7.50 10.07
C VAL A 149 -6.92 6.93 10.97
N LYS A 150 -7.11 7.48 12.18
CA LYS A 150 -8.23 7.09 13.06
C LYS A 150 -9.61 7.39 12.46
N ARG A 151 -9.73 8.47 11.67
CA ARG A 151 -11.00 8.86 11.02
C ARG A 151 -11.29 8.07 9.74
N THR A 152 -10.32 7.35 9.18
CA THR A 152 -10.54 6.57 7.97
C THR A 152 -11.33 5.29 8.31
N ALA A 153 -12.51 5.16 7.70
CA ALA A 153 -13.33 3.97 7.83
C ALA A 153 -12.63 2.75 7.19
N PRO A 154 -12.79 1.54 7.74
CA PRO A 154 -12.38 0.33 7.05
C PRO A 154 -13.10 0.25 5.70
N GLN A 155 -12.32 0.17 4.62
CA GLN A 155 -12.88 -0.01 3.29
C GLN A 155 -12.86 -1.50 2.91
N ALA A 156 -13.95 -1.95 2.31
CA ALA A 156 -14.00 -3.25 1.66
C ALA A 156 -13.04 -3.22 0.46
N LEU A 157 -12.25 -4.28 0.31
CA LEU A 157 -11.45 -4.45 -0.89
C LEU A 157 -12.35 -4.83 -2.06
N PRO A 158 -11.97 -4.46 -3.30
CA PRO A 158 -12.63 -5.01 -4.47
C PRO A 158 -12.52 -6.55 -4.47
N PRO A 159 -13.48 -7.23 -5.12
CA PRO A 159 -13.48 -8.69 -5.23
C PRO A 159 -12.16 -9.23 -5.80
N THR A 160 -11.74 -10.40 -5.32
CA THR A 160 -10.52 -11.09 -5.74
C THR A 160 -10.53 -11.44 -7.23
N GLU A 161 -11.71 -11.49 -7.86
CA GLU A 161 -11.87 -11.71 -9.30
C GLU A 161 -11.47 -10.50 -10.16
N GLU A 162 -11.40 -9.31 -9.55
CA GLU A 162 -10.99 -8.07 -10.21
C GLU A 162 -9.50 -7.76 -10.02
N LEU A 163 -9.02 -7.87 -8.78
CA LEU A 163 -7.63 -7.59 -8.39
C LEU A 163 -7.10 -8.67 -7.43
N PRO A 164 -6.83 -9.88 -7.92
CA PRO A 164 -6.42 -10.99 -7.06
C PRO A 164 -5.15 -10.70 -6.26
N LEU A 165 -4.13 -10.07 -6.86
CA LEU A 165 -2.83 -9.86 -6.21
C LEU A 165 -2.85 -8.63 -5.31
N THR A 166 -3.33 -7.49 -5.80
CA THR A 166 -3.46 -6.26 -4.99
C THR A 166 -4.41 -6.49 -3.82
N GLY A 167 -5.53 -7.17 -4.03
CA GLY A 167 -6.48 -7.53 -2.98
C GLY A 167 -5.86 -8.40 -1.90
N GLU A 168 -5.17 -9.48 -2.30
CA GLU A 168 -4.50 -10.39 -1.37
C GLU A 168 -3.42 -9.67 -0.54
N LEU A 169 -2.55 -8.89 -1.18
CA LEU A 169 -1.50 -8.14 -0.48
C LEU A 169 -2.09 -7.15 0.51
N LEU A 170 -3.13 -6.40 0.14
CA LEU A 170 -3.78 -5.48 1.06
C LEU A 170 -4.48 -6.22 2.20
N ALA A 171 -5.04 -7.41 1.98
CA ALA A 171 -5.68 -8.23 3.00
C ALA A 171 -4.71 -8.63 4.11
N LEU A 172 -3.44 -8.93 3.77
CA LEU A 172 -2.41 -9.24 4.78
C LEU A 172 -2.19 -8.11 5.80
N TRP A 173 -2.39 -6.86 5.39
CA TRP A 173 -2.20 -5.70 6.26
C TRP A 173 -3.41 -5.38 7.14
N ALA A 174 -4.54 -6.06 6.95
CA ALA A 174 -5.72 -5.86 7.80
C ALA A 174 -5.46 -6.37 9.22
N ASP A 175 -4.78 -7.50 9.35
CA ASP A 175 -4.30 -8.06 10.62
C ASP A 175 -2.96 -8.78 10.41
N PRO A 176 -1.83 -8.06 10.53
CA PRO A 176 -0.49 -8.62 10.37
C PRO A 176 -0.19 -9.81 11.28
N THR A 177 -0.86 -9.93 12.42
CA THR A 177 -0.60 -10.99 13.40
C THR A 177 -1.21 -12.34 12.99
N THR A 178 -2.19 -12.31 12.09
CA THR A 178 -2.83 -13.52 11.53
C THR A 178 -2.17 -14.03 10.24
N VAL A 179 -1.23 -13.28 9.68
CA VAL A 179 -0.57 -13.54 8.38
C VAL A 179 0.25 -14.83 8.34
N SER A 180 0.56 -15.43 9.50
CA SER A 180 1.27 -16.70 9.59
C SER A 180 0.57 -17.89 8.91
N ARG A 181 -0.66 -17.74 8.42
CA ARG A 181 -1.47 -18.86 7.89
C ARG A 181 -1.53 -18.99 6.37
N HIS A 182 -1.40 -17.92 5.59
CA HIS A 182 -1.50 -17.99 4.13
C HIS A 182 -0.51 -17.04 3.45
N PRO A 183 0.63 -17.57 2.96
CA PRO A 183 1.58 -16.76 2.24
C PRO A 183 1.13 -16.52 0.79
N VAL A 184 1.31 -15.29 0.31
CA VAL A 184 1.28 -14.86 -1.12
C VAL A 184 2.29 -15.64 -1.99
N THR A 185 3.01 -16.62 -1.41
CA THR A 185 4.06 -17.40 -2.05
C THR A 185 3.56 -18.33 -3.15
N THR A 186 2.27 -18.63 -3.26
CA THR A 186 1.77 -19.48 -4.34
C THR A 186 1.98 -18.85 -5.72
N TRP A 187 1.86 -17.53 -5.84
CA TRP A 187 2.11 -16.83 -7.11
C TRP A 187 3.60 -16.53 -7.30
N LEU A 188 4.27 -16.10 -6.23
CA LEU A 188 5.68 -15.70 -6.27
C LEU A 188 6.64 -16.84 -6.60
N ASN A 189 6.22 -18.11 -6.40
CA ASN A 189 7.02 -19.29 -6.70
C ASN A 189 6.83 -19.83 -8.13
N HIS A 190 5.79 -19.40 -8.84
CA HIS A 190 5.37 -20.02 -10.11
C HIS A 190 5.13 -19.03 -11.24
N CYS A 191 5.09 -17.74 -10.96
CA CYS A 191 4.88 -16.68 -11.94
C CYS A 191 6.04 -15.69 -11.92
N THR A 192 6.46 -15.25 -13.10
CA THR A 192 7.53 -14.26 -13.29
C THR A 192 7.01 -12.93 -13.84
N SER A 193 5.77 -12.91 -14.32
CA SER A 193 5.08 -11.73 -14.85
C SER A 193 3.59 -11.72 -14.48
N LEU A 194 2.93 -10.57 -14.67
CA LEU A 194 1.47 -10.49 -14.55
C LEU A 194 0.75 -11.36 -15.61
N ASP A 195 1.35 -11.54 -16.79
CA ASP A 195 0.77 -12.36 -17.86
C ASP A 195 0.76 -13.87 -17.49
N ASP A 196 1.79 -14.33 -16.78
CA ASP A 196 1.83 -15.70 -16.22
C ASP A 196 0.68 -15.91 -15.23
N VAL A 197 0.44 -14.93 -14.36
CA VAL A 197 -0.67 -14.96 -13.39
C VAL A 197 -2.01 -14.98 -14.12
N GLN A 198 -2.18 -14.15 -15.15
CA GLN A 198 -3.40 -14.11 -15.96
C GLN A 198 -3.68 -15.47 -16.60
N SER A 199 -2.65 -16.13 -17.13
CA SER A 199 -2.75 -17.45 -17.77
C SER A 199 -3.21 -18.53 -16.78
N VAL A 200 -2.68 -18.52 -15.56
CA VAL A 200 -3.09 -19.44 -14.48
C VAL A 200 -4.50 -19.14 -13.99
N LEU A 201 -4.91 -17.87 -13.90
CA LEU A 201 -6.28 -17.51 -13.54
C LEU A 201 -7.28 -17.96 -14.61
N ALA A 202 -6.91 -17.86 -15.89
CA ALA A 202 -7.72 -18.35 -16.99
C ALA A 202 -7.88 -19.88 -16.95
N SER A 203 -6.80 -20.63 -16.72
CA SER A 203 -6.85 -22.10 -16.67
C SER A 203 -7.69 -22.64 -15.50
N LYS A 204 -7.69 -21.94 -14.36
CA LYS A 204 -8.55 -22.25 -13.21
C LYS A 204 -10.03 -21.98 -13.48
N ARG A 205 -10.36 -20.97 -14.30
CA ARG A 205 -11.75 -20.67 -14.69
C ARG A 205 -12.32 -21.68 -15.69
N THR A 206 -11.45 -22.31 -16.49
CA THR A 206 -11.84 -23.30 -17.50
C THR A 206 -11.84 -24.74 -17.00
N SER A 207 -11.34 -24.98 -15.78
CA SER A 207 -11.38 -26.30 -15.14
C SER A 207 -12.70 -26.45 -14.38
N PRO A 208 -13.53 -27.47 -14.66
CA PRO A 208 -14.82 -27.70 -14.00
C PRO A 208 -14.70 -28.07 -12.52
#